data_AF-A0A2M7QLI7-F1
#
_entry.id   AF-A0A2M7QLI7-F1
#
_cell.length_a   1.000
_cell.length_b   1.000
_cell.length_c   1.000
_cell.angle_alpha   90.00
_cell.angle_beta   90.00
_cell.angle_gamma   90.00
#
_symmetry.space_group_name_H-M   'P 1'
#
loop_
_entity.id
_entity.type
_entity.pdbx_description
1 polymer ?
#
loop_
_entity_poly.entity_id
_entity_poly.type
_entity_poly.pdbx_seq_one_letter_code
_entity_poly.pdbx_strand_id
1 'polypeptide(L)' 'NPDWLARWEGRKIHDADGAVAIAVRKGEAGPPETDPLHVDGLSGATVTSNAVTRFMQYWLDENGYGPFLRRFREGELS' A
#
# COMPACT_ATOMS: atom_id res chain seq x y z
N ASN A 1 4.14 -16.12 -3.24
CA ASN A 1 4.37 -15.73 -4.65
C ASN A 1 5.36 -14.58 -4.65
N PRO A 2 6.66 -14.85 -4.90
CA PRO A 2 7.71 -13.82 -4.90
C PRO A 2 7.45 -12.70 -5.93
N ASP A 3 6.96 -13.05 -7.11
CA ASP A 3 6.71 -12.07 -8.18
C ASP A 3 5.63 -11.06 -7.78
N TRP A 4 4.60 -11.53 -7.05
CA TRP A 4 3.56 -10.64 -6.52
C TRP A 4 4.10 -9.70 -5.44
N LEU A 5 4.98 -10.18 -4.55
CA LEU A 5 5.61 -9.34 -3.52
C LEU A 5 6.50 -8.26 -4.15
N ALA A 6 7.19 -8.56 -5.25
CA ALA A 6 8.00 -7.58 -5.97
C ALA A 6 7.16 -6.41 -6.56
N ARG A 7 5.85 -6.60 -6.80
CA ARG A 7 4.97 -5.54 -7.34
C ARG A 7 4.69 -4.39 -6.36
N TRP A 8 5.10 -4.52 -5.11
CA TRP A 8 4.94 -3.50 -4.08
C TRP A 8 6.07 -2.47 -4.10
N GLU A 9 7.21 -2.78 -4.72
CA GLU A 9 8.33 -1.85 -4.82
C GLU A 9 7.94 -0.61 -5.64
N GLY A 10 8.33 0.57 -5.15
CA GLY A 10 8.01 1.86 -5.79
C GLY A 10 6.56 2.35 -5.59
N ARG A 11 5.67 1.54 -5.00
CA ARG A 11 4.29 1.96 -4.69
C ARG A 11 4.27 3.02 -3.59
N LYS A 12 3.28 3.90 -3.66
CA LYS A 12 3.02 4.93 -2.64
C LYS A 12 1.94 4.47 -1.69
N ILE A 13 1.99 5.02 -0.49
CA ILE A 13 1.02 4.74 0.57
C ILE A 13 -0.10 5.79 0.57
N HIS A 14 0.28 7.06 0.40
CA HIS A 14 -0.64 8.19 0.48
C HIS A 14 -1.00 8.71 -0.91
N ASP A 15 -2.25 9.15 -1.06
CA ASP A 15 -2.72 9.89 -2.22
C ASP A 15 -2.27 11.38 -2.18
N ALA A 16 -2.82 12.18 -3.09
CA ALA A 16 -2.50 13.60 -3.20
C ALA A 16 -2.98 14.43 -2.01
N ASP A 17 -4.00 13.96 -1.29
CA ASP A 17 -4.57 14.62 -0.11
C ASP A 17 -3.90 14.15 1.20
N GLY A 18 -2.97 13.19 1.09
CA GLY A 18 -2.22 12.62 2.21
C GLY A 18 -2.93 11.47 2.91
N ALA A 19 -4.07 11.00 2.39
CA ALA A 19 -4.80 9.88 2.97
C ALA A 19 -4.16 8.54 2.56
N VAL A 20 -4.18 7.56 3.47
CA VAL A 20 -3.69 6.20 3.18
C VAL A 20 -4.61 5.54 2.16
N ALA A 21 -4.10 5.33 0.94
CA ALA A 21 -4.90 4.92 -0.21
C ALA A 21 -4.35 3.68 -0.93
N ILE A 22 -3.23 3.10 -0.47
CA ILE A 22 -2.68 1.88 -1.08
C ILE A 22 -3.70 0.73 -1.05
N ALA A 23 -3.83 0.02 -2.17
CA ALA A 23 -4.82 -1.03 -2.33
C ALA A 23 -4.39 -2.12 -3.31
N VAL A 24 -4.85 -3.34 -3.06
CA VAL A 24 -4.81 -4.45 -4.02
C VAL A 24 -6.10 -4.39 -4.86
N ARG A 25 -5.98 -4.05 -6.15
CA ARG A 25 -7.13 -3.93 -7.06
C ARG A 25 -7.46 -5.25 -7.74
N LYS A 26 -8.65 -5.37 -8.32
CA LYS A 26 -8.97 -6.52 -9.19
C LYS A 26 -8.20 -6.40 -10.51
N GLY A 27 -7.55 -7.49 -10.91
CA GLY A 27 -6.75 -7.53 -12.13
C GLY A 27 -5.40 -6.82 -11.98
N GLU A 28 -4.78 -6.50 -13.11
CA GLU A 28 -3.47 -5.86 -13.16
C GLU A 28 -3.57 -4.36 -12.87
N ALA A 29 -2.64 -3.86 -12.06
CA ALA A 29 -2.37 -2.45 -11.85
C ALA A 29 -1.39 -1.92 -12.90
N GLY A 30 -1.39 -0.60 -13.10
CA GLY A 30 -0.38 0.03 -13.95
C GLY A 30 1.02 0.00 -13.31
N PRO A 31 2.05 0.47 -14.05
CA PRO A 31 3.36 0.75 -13.48
C PRO A 31 3.28 1.74 -12.30
N PRO A 32 4.13 1.63 -11.25
CA PRO A 32 4.11 2.52 -10.08
C PRO A 32 4.19 4.02 -10.42
N GLU A 33 4.78 4.37 -11.56
CA GLU A 33 4.94 5.75 -12.02
C GLU A 33 3.60 6.39 -12.41
N THR A 34 2.68 5.57 -12.93
CA THR A 34 1.36 6.00 -13.42
C THR A 34 0.20 5.51 -12.57
N ASP A 35 0.40 4.46 -11.78
CA ASP A 35 -0.59 3.85 -10.88
C ASP A 35 0.02 3.54 -9.50
N PRO A 36 0.55 4.55 -8.79
CA PRO A 36 1.38 4.33 -7.60
C PRO A 36 0.66 3.67 -6.42
N LEU A 37 -0.67 3.73 -6.38
CA LEU A 37 -1.46 3.31 -5.22
C LEU A 37 -2.03 1.90 -5.35
N HIS A 38 -1.93 1.26 -6.52
CA HIS A 38 -2.53 -0.04 -6.75
C HIS A 38 -1.50 -1.14 -6.97
N VAL A 39 -1.78 -2.30 -6.39
CA VAL A 39 -1.06 -3.56 -6.61
C VAL A 39 -2.00 -4.57 -7.25
N ASP A 40 -1.44 -5.44 -8.10
CA ASP A 40 -2.18 -6.48 -8.80
C ASP A 40 -2.98 -7.37 -7.84
N GLY A 41 -4.21 -7.66 -8.24
CA GLY A 41 -5.03 -8.66 -7.56
C GLY A 41 -4.65 -10.07 -7.99
N LEU A 42 -4.69 -10.99 -7.04
CA LEU A 42 -4.55 -12.41 -7.34
C LEU A 42 -5.86 -12.95 -7.93
N SER A 43 -5.78 -13.57 -9.12
CA SER A 43 -6.95 -14.12 -9.80
C SER A 43 -7.67 -15.16 -8.91
N GLY A 44 -8.99 -15.05 -8.81
CA GLY A 44 -9.81 -15.91 -7.94
C GLY A 44 -9.75 -15.60 -6.43
N ALA A 45 -8.96 -14.62 -5.99
CA ALA A 45 -8.71 -14.34 -4.58
C ALA A 45 -9.16 -12.92 -4.14
N THR A 46 -10.29 -12.43 -4.66
CA THR A 46 -10.81 -11.08 -4.36
C THR A 46 -10.97 -10.83 -2.85
N VAL A 47 -11.43 -11.82 -2.08
CA VAL A 47 -11.58 -11.69 -0.62
C VAL A 47 -10.23 -11.46 0.05
N THR A 48 -9.20 -12.19 -0.38
CA THR A 48 -7.83 -12.03 0.10
C THR A 48 -7.27 -10.66 -0.28
N SER A 49 -7.45 -10.21 -1.53
CA SER A 49 -7.04 -8.87 -1.95
C SER A 49 -7.66 -7.78 -1.08
N ASN A 50 -8.97 -7.87 -0.81
CA ASN A 50 -9.67 -6.92 0.05
C ASN A 50 -9.15 -6.96 1.50
N ALA A 51 -8.83 -8.14 2.02
CA ALA A 51 -8.25 -8.27 3.36
C ALA A 51 -6.86 -7.63 3.45
N VAL A 52 -6.00 -7.83 2.44
CA VAL A 52 -4.68 -7.20 2.37
C VAL A 52 -4.79 -5.68 2.28
N THR A 53 -5.69 -5.15 1.43
CA THR A 53 -5.96 -3.71 1.34
C THR A 53 -6.32 -3.13 2.71
N ARG A 54 -7.28 -3.74 3.41
CA ARG A 54 -7.72 -3.27 4.74
C ARG A 54 -6.62 -3.37 5.78
N PHE A 55 -5.85 -4.45 5.77
CA PHE A 55 -4.72 -4.64 6.67
C PHE A 55 -3.69 -3.52 6.49
N MET A 56 -3.30 -3.25 5.25
CA MET A 56 -2.34 -2.20 4.92
C MET A 56 -2.86 -0.82 5.34
N GLN A 57 -4.11 -0.51 4.98
CA GLN A 57 -4.70 0.79 5.29
C GLN A 57 -4.78 1.03 6.80
N TYR A 58 -5.22 0.04 7.58
CA TYR A 58 -5.27 0.18 9.04
C TYR A 58 -3.90 0.39 9.67
N TRP A 59 -2.90 -0.43 9.30
CA TRP A 59 -1.58 -0.37 9.91
C TRP A 59 -0.76 0.84 9.47
N LEU A 60 -1.10 1.49 8.36
CA LEU A 60 -0.40 2.68 7.88
C LEU A 60 -1.08 3.99 8.30
N ASP A 61 -2.31 3.90 8.80
CA ASP A 61 -3.05 5.03 9.33
C ASP A 61 -2.58 5.42 10.75
N GLU A 62 -3.16 6.47 11.32
CA GLU A 62 -2.85 7.03 12.64
C GLU A 62 -3.00 6.02 13.78
N ASN A 63 -3.89 5.03 13.62
CA ASN A 63 -4.13 3.98 14.61
C ASN A 63 -3.06 2.87 14.60
N GLY A 64 -2.22 2.82 13.56
CA GLY A 64 -1.16 1.84 13.38
C GLY A 64 0.23 2.46 13.50
N TYR A 65 1.07 2.18 12.51
CA TYR A 65 2.43 2.70 12.39
C TYR A 65 2.51 4.10 11.77
N GLY A 66 1.38 4.72 11.38
CA GLY A 66 1.36 6.06 10.79
C GLY A 66 2.19 7.10 11.57
N PRO A 67 2.00 7.24 12.90
CA PRO A 67 2.77 8.17 13.71
C PRO A 67 4.27 7.85 13.74
N PHE A 68 4.63 6.56 13.85
CA PHE A 68 6.02 6.12 13.81
C PHE A 68 6.69 6.46 12.47
N LEU A 69 6.02 6.17 11.35
CA LEU A 69 6.53 6.43 10.00
C LEU A 69 6.70 7.93 9.73
N ARG A 70 5.85 8.78 10.33
CA ARG A 70 5.99 10.23 10.26
C ARG A 70 7.28 10.70 10.93
N ARG A 71 7.47 10.32 12.19
CA ARG A 71 8.68 10.65 12.98
C ARG A 71 9.96 10.11 12.33
N PHE A 72 9.88 8.92 11.74
CA PHE A 72 10.98 8.34 10.98
C PHE A 72 11.37 9.21 9.77
N ARG A 73 10.39 9.69 8.99
CA ARG A 73 10.65 10.58 7.84
C ARG A 73 11.22 11.94 8.25
N GLU A 74 10.85 12.42 9.43
CA GLU A 74 11.34 13.69 10.00
C GLU A 74 12.75 13.57 10.57
N GLY A 75 13.33 12.36 10.61
CA GLY A 75 14.68 12.12 11.11
C GLY A 75 14.77 12.09 12.64
N GLU A 76 13.65 12.02 13.36
CA GLU A 76 13.62 12.00 14.82
C GLU A 76 14.13 10.68 15.44
N LEU A 77 14.39 9.67 14.61
CA LEU A 77 14.82 8.33 15.01
C LEU A 77 16.25 7.99 14.58
N SER A 78 17.07 9.00 14.20
CA SER A 78 18.49 8.81 13.86
C SER A 78 19.41 8.84 15.08
#